data_AF-A0A966YVT1-F1
#
_entry.id   AF-A0A966YVT1-F1
#
_cell.length_a   1.000
_cell.length_b   1.000
_cell.length_c   1.000
_cell.angle_alpha   90.00
_cell.angle_beta   90.00
_cell.angle_gamma   90.00
#
_symmetry.space_group_name_H-M   'P 1'
#
loop_
_entity.id
_entity.type
_entity.pdbx_description
1 polymer ?
#
loop_
_entity_poly.entity_id
_entity_poly.type
_entity_poly.pdbx_seq_one_letter_code
_entity_poly.pdbx_strand_id
1 'polypeptide(L)'
;MSGDLAVAALVDGRVIDHPTAGERGVGRYTIGFVRAMMSAGIDTTVLCSTQKQRDRWQDAIAGVAVKQLSRDVIVASRDHEPWFICTQLMLHPVPLDVIPSIVTEADLRVAAIVHDVIPQRFPERYLTNDHARVQTRLRTLTCRSIDRFCANSTFTADTS
;
A
#
# COMPACT_ATOMS: atom_id res chain seq x y z
N MET A 1 -31.22 0.19 14.27
CA MET A 1 -30.14 1.19 14.17
C MET A 1 -28.90 0.47 13.65
N SER A 2 -28.74 0.33 12.33
CA SER A 2 -27.46 -0.10 11.76
C SER A 2 -26.64 1.17 11.55
N GLY A 3 -25.74 1.46 12.49
CA GLY A 3 -24.69 2.43 12.23
C GLY A 3 -23.82 1.81 11.14
N ASP A 4 -23.93 2.30 9.91
CA ASP A 4 -22.90 2.10 8.91
C ASP A 4 -21.61 2.67 9.51
N LEU A 5 -20.78 1.78 10.06
CA LEU A 5 -19.36 2.08 10.20
C LEU A 5 -18.85 2.23 8.77
N ALA A 6 -18.94 3.45 8.24
CA ALA A 6 -18.28 3.81 6.99
C ALA A 6 -16.79 3.55 7.23
N VAL A 7 -16.32 2.40 6.73
CA VAL A 7 -14.90 2.05 6.83
C VAL A 7 -14.17 3.09 5.99
N ALA A 8 -13.31 3.88 6.63
CA ALA A 8 -12.44 4.83 5.95
C ALA A 8 -11.10 4.16 5.65
N ALA A 9 -10.57 4.41 4.46
CA ALA A 9 -9.32 3.86 4.01
C ALA A 9 -8.42 4.93 3.39
N LEU A 10 -7.18 4.97 3.87
CA LEU A 10 -6.09 5.76 3.33
C LEU A 10 -5.15 4.83 2.55
N VAL A 11 -5.24 4.84 1.23
CA VAL A 11 -4.47 3.93 0.37
C VAL A 11 -3.16 4.57 -0.05
N ASP A 12 -2.05 3.87 0.12
CA ASP A 12 -0.74 4.31 -0.41
C ASP A 12 -0.75 4.27 -1.94
N GLY A 13 -0.87 5.46 -2.54
CA GLY A 13 -0.95 5.68 -3.97
C GLY A 13 0.40 5.91 -4.66
N ARG A 14 1.51 5.94 -3.91
CA ARG A 14 2.87 6.21 -4.44
C ARG A 14 3.33 5.15 -5.45
N VAL A 15 2.62 4.04 -5.56
CA VAL A 15 2.93 2.97 -6.50
C VAL A 15 2.62 3.31 -7.96
N ILE A 16 1.74 4.28 -8.22
CA ILE A 16 1.25 4.57 -9.57
C ILE A 16 2.33 5.08 -10.53
N ASP A 17 3.40 5.67 -10.03
CA ASP A 17 4.55 6.10 -10.83
C ASP A 17 5.83 5.33 -10.51
N HIS A 18 5.70 4.18 -9.83
CA HIS A 18 6.82 3.32 -9.52
C HIS A 18 7.57 2.94 -10.83
N PRO A 19 8.89 3.15 -10.90
CA PRO A 19 9.64 3.15 -12.17
C PRO A 19 9.57 1.82 -12.92
N THR A 20 9.44 0.71 -12.19
CA THR A 20 9.39 -0.64 -12.77
C THR A 20 8.00 -1.28 -12.69
N ALA A 21 7.07 -0.67 -11.95
CA ALA A 21 5.86 -1.36 -11.48
C ALA A 21 4.59 -0.48 -11.48
N GLY A 22 4.68 0.78 -11.90
CA GLY A 22 3.52 1.68 -11.98
C GLY A 22 2.55 1.33 -13.09
N GLU A 23 3.06 0.83 -14.22
CA GLU A 23 2.25 0.43 -15.39
C GLU A 23 2.08 -1.09 -15.53
N ARG A 24 2.65 -1.87 -14.59
CA ARG A 24 2.70 -3.33 -14.64
C ARG A 24 2.35 -3.92 -13.28
N GLY A 25 1.74 -5.11 -13.26
CA GLY A 25 1.48 -5.86 -12.02
C GLY A 25 0.81 -4.99 -10.96
N VAL A 26 1.59 -4.58 -9.95
CA VAL A 26 1.13 -3.84 -8.78
C VAL A 26 0.37 -2.56 -9.08
N GLY A 27 0.83 -1.64 -9.94
CA GLY A 27 0.12 -0.37 -10.17
C GLY A 27 -1.29 -0.59 -10.72
N ARG A 28 -1.43 -1.54 -11.66
CA ARG A 28 -2.74 -1.98 -12.19
C ARG A 28 -3.58 -2.66 -11.10
N TYR A 29 -2.99 -3.53 -10.28
CA TYR A 29 -3.71 -4.20 -9.19
C TYR A 29 -4.18 -3.22 -8.13
N THR A 30 -3.36 -2.23 -7.75
CA THR A 30 -3.74 -1.20 -6.79
C THR A 30 -4.89 -0.34 -7.33
N ILE A 31 -4.87 0.02 -8.62
CA ILE A 31 -6.01 0.71 -9.27
C ILE A 31 -7.29 -0.16 -9.18
N GLY A 32 -7.18 -1.45 -9.53
CA GLY A 32 -8.30 -2.38 -9.44
C GLY A 32 -8.82 -2.53 -8.00
N PHE A 33 -7.92 -2.59 -7.03
CA PHE A 33 -8.24 -2.68 -5.61
C PHE A 33 -8.97 -1.43 -5.11
N VAL A 34 -8.46 -0.23 -5.42
CA VAL A 34 -9.14 1.04 -5.07
C VAL A 34 -10.52 1.12 -5.70
N ARG A 35 -10.68 0.74 -6.98
CA ARG A 35 -12.01 0.66 -7.62
C ARG A 35 -12.94 -0.29 -6.89
N ALA A 36 -12.45 -1.44 -6.46
CA ALA A 36 -13.25 -2.42 -5.72
C ALA A 36 -13.68 -1.88 -4.34
N MET A 37 -12.79 -1.19 -3.62
CA MET A 37 -13.12 -0.54 -2.35
C MET A 37 -14.20 0.52 -2.52
N MET A 38 -14.04 1.42 -3.50
CA MET A 38 -15.05 2.44 -3.82
C MET A 38 -16.39 1.81 -4.22
N SER A 39 -16.38 0.76 -5.04
CA SER A 39 -17.60 0.04 -5.44
C SER A 39 -18.29 -0.65 -4.26
N ALA A 40 -17.54 -1.02 -3.22
CA ALA A 40 -18.04 -1.59 -1.98
C ALA A 40 -18.52 -0.54 -0.97
N GLY A 41 -18.48 0.76 -1.32
CA GLY A 41 -18.92 1.85 -0.44
C GLY A 41 -17.91 2.24 0.65
N ILE A 42 -16.65 1.82 0.53
CA ILE A 42 -15.58 2.21 1.46
C ILE A 42 -15.15 3.64 1.13
N ASP A 43 -15.11 4.53 2.12
CA ASP A 43 -14.62 5.90 1.96
C ASP A 43 -13.10 5.88 1.72
N THR A 44 -12.72 5.91 0.45
CA THR A 44 -11.37 5.61 0.00
C THR A 44 -10.67 6.88 -0.46
N THR A 45 -9.63 7.28 0.28
CA THR A 45 -8.72 8.36 -0.11
C THR A 45 -7.37 7.78 -0.48
N VAL A 46 -6.89 8.09 -1.68
CA VAL A 46 -5.55 7.73 -2.14
C VAL A 46 -4.54 8.81 -1.74
N LEU A 47 -3.43 8.41 -1.12
CA LEU A 47 -2.37 9.29 -0.67
C LEU A 47 -1.19 9.26 -1.63
N CYS A 48 -0.79 10.44 -2.13
CA CYS A 48 0.30 10.61 -3.10
C CYS A 48 1.37 11.57 -2.59
N SER A 49 2.61 11.42 -3.04
CA SER A 49 3.72 12.34 -2.72
C SER A 49 3.85 13.50 -3.71
N THR A 50 3.42 13.33 -4.97
CA THR A 50 3.65 14.33 -6.03
C THR A 50 2.36 14.69 -6.77
N GLN A 51 2.34 15.88 -7.41
CA GLN A 51 1.22 16.28 -8.28
C GLN A 51 1.04 15.30 -9.45
N LYS A 52 2.14 14.87 -10.06
CA LYS A 52 2.11 13.88 -11.15
C LYS A 52 1.39 12.59 -10.74
N GLN A 53 1.62 12.08 -9.54
CA GLN A 53 0.91 10.91 -9.03
C GLN A 53 -0.59 11.20 -8.87
N ARG A 54 -0.95 12.39 -8.36
CA ARG A 54 -2.35 12.80 -8.22
C ARG A 54 -3.08 12.79 -9.55
N ASP A 55 -2.49 13.41 -10.56
CA ASP A 55 -3.08 13.49 -11.91
C ASP A 55 -3.30 12.08 -12.48
N ARG A 56 -2.31 11.18 -12.35
CA ARG A 56 -2.44 9.79 -12.81
C ARG A 56 -3.57 9.02 -12.11
N TRP A 57 -3.81 9.26 -10.83
CA TRP A 57 -4.90 8.61 -10.11
C TRP A 57 -6.27 9.13 -10.55
N GLN A 58 -6.39 10.44 -10.75
CA GLN A 58 -7.61 11.06 -11.25
C GLN A 58 -7.95 10.61 -12.66
N ASP A 59 -6.95 10.46 -13.54
CA ASP A 59 -7.11 9.90 -14.87
C ASP A 59 -7.51 8.42 -14.83
N ALA A 60 -6.97 7.66 -13.87
CA ALA A 60 -7.20 6.22 -13.76
C ALA A 60 -8.57 5.88 -13.16
N ILE A 61 -9.10 6.68 -12.23
CA ILE A 61 -10.35 6.39 -11.53
C ILE A 61 -11.16 7.68 -11.40
N ALA A 62 -12.23 7.78 -12.17
CA ALA A 62 -13.15 8.92 -12.09
C ALA A 62 -13.72 9.05 -10.66
N GLY A 63 -13.62 10.25 -10.08
CA GLY A 63 -14.18 10.56 -8.76
C GLY A 63 -13.39 10.03 -7.57
N VAL A 64 -12.20 9.45 -7.75
CA VAL A 64 -11.36 9.02 -6.62
C VAL A 64 -10.89 10.24 -5.81
N ALA A 65 -11.03 10.18 -4.49
CA ALA A 65 -10.43 11.18 -3.61
C ALA A 65 -8.92 10.98 -3.56
N VAL A 66 -8.14 12.02 -3.87
CA VAL A 66 -6.67 11.98 -3.81
C VAL A 66 -6.16 13.12 -2.96
N LYS A 67 -5.29 12.82 -1.99
CA LYS A 67 -4.64 13.81 -1.13
C LYS A 67 -3.13 13.66 -1.15
N GLN A 68 -2.44 14.71 -0.75
CA GLN A 68 -1.01 14.59 -0.47
C GLN A 68 -0.79 13.76 0.79
N LEU A 69 0.17 12.85 0.76
CA LEU A 69 0.68 12.20 1.97
C LEU A 69 1.39 13.28 2.81
N SER A 70 0.75 13.70 3.89
CA SER A 70 1.28 14.69 4.84
C SER A 70 0.79 14.39 6.25
N ARG A 71 1.50 14.91 7.26
CA ARG A 71 1.09 14.78 8.67
C ARG A 71 -0.32 15.33 8.89
N ASP A 72 -0.64 16.48 8.31
CA ASP A 72 -1.95 17.13 8.47
C ASP A 72 -3.10 16.23 7.97
N VAL A 73 -2.91 15.57 6.83
CA VAL A 73 -3.93 14.65 6.28
C VAL A 73 -4.11 13.43 7.19
N ILE A 74 -3.02 12.86 7.71
CA ILE A 74 -3.06 11.73 8.63
C ILE A 74 -3.77 12.12 9.94
N VAL A 75 -3.38 13.25 10.54
CA VAL A 75 -3.97 13.75 11.80
C VAL A 75 -5.45 14.07 11.63
N ALA A 76 -5.83 14.78 10.56
CA ALA A 76 -7.22 15.13 10.29
C ALA A 76 -8.12 13.90 10.02
N SER A 77 -7.52 12.78 9.62
CA SER A 77 -8.26 11.55 9.34
C SER A 77 -8.42 10.66 10.58
N ARG A 78 -7.65 10.90 11.65
CA ARG A 78 -7.56 10.00 12.83
C ARG A 78 -8.90 9.75 13.52
N ASP A 79 -9.75 10.76 13.62
CA ASP A 79 -11.03 10.66 14.33
C ASP A 79 -12.01 9.67 13.66
N HIS A 80 -11.75 9.30 12.41
CA HIS A 80 -12.52 8.31 11.67
C HIS A 80 -11.90 6.89 11.72
N GLU A 81 -10.87 6.69 12.55
CA GLU A 81 -10.10 5.44 12.70
C GLU A 81 -9.80 4.72 11.36
N PRO A 82 -9.21 5.41 10.36
CA PRO A 82 -9.04 4.82 9.04
C PRO A 82 -8.00 3.71 9.06
N TRP A 83 -8.17 2.77 8.14
CA TRP A 83 -7.09 1.84 7.78
C TRP A 83 -6.11 2.53 6.84
N PHE A 84 -4.82 2.49 7.16
CA PHE A 84 -3.78 2.76 6.19
C PHE A 84 -3.50 1.49 5.38
N ILE A 85 -3.68 1.55 4.06
CA ILE A 85 -3.46 0.43 3.16
C ILE A 85 -2.10 0.60 2.48
N CYS A 86 -1.10 -0.16 2.94
CA CYS A 86 0.24 -0.21 2.37
C CYS A 86 0.28 -1.12 1.14
N THR A 87 0.70 -0.60 -0.01
CA THR A 87 0.69 -1.32 -1.30
C THR A 87 2.09 -1.66 -1.82
N GLN A 88 3.14 -1.20 -1.12
CA GLN A 88 4.53 -1.24 -1.61
C GLN A 88 5.45 -2.18 -0.82
N LEU A 89 4.89 -2.98 0.11
CA LEU A 89 5.65 -3.69 1.15
C LEU A 89 6.84 -4.50 0.64
N MET A 90 6.68 -5.18 -0.50
CA MET A 90 7.71 -6.05 -1.07
C MET A 90 8.21 -5.62 -2.46
N LEU A 91 7.86 -4.42 -2.96
CA LEU A 91 8.23 -3.97 -4.31
C LEU A 91 9.72 -3.64 -4.46
N HIS A 92 10.26 -3.76 -5.68
CA HIS A 92 11.66 -3.44 -6.02
C HIS A 92 11.76 -2.40 -7.17
N PRO A 93 12.57 -1.31 -7.04
CA PRO A 93 13.45 -1.02 -5.91
C PRO A 93 12.64 -0.67 -4.66
N VAL A 94 13.21 -1.03 -3.52
CA VAL A 94 12.56 -0.95 -2.23
C VAL A 94 12.50 0.50 -1.75
N PRO A 95 11.33 1.16 -1.66
CA PRO A 95 11.27 2.42 -0.93
C PRO A 95 11.65 2.15 0.53
N LEU A 96 12.55 2.96 1.09
CA LEU A 96 12.95 2.84 2.51
C LEU A 96 11.78 3.17 3.45
N ASP A 97 10.76 3.87 2.96
CA ASP A 97 9.62 4.37 3.72
C ASP A 97 8.29 3.71 3.27
N VAL A 98 8.22 2.39 3.44
CA VAL A 98 7.07 1.57 3.05
C VAL A 98 5.80 1.92 3.85
N ILE A 99 5.96 2.06 5.17
CA ILE A 99 4.94 2.60 6.07
C ILE A 99 5.52 3.91 6.60
N PRO A 100 5.02 5.07 6.13
CA PRO A 100 5.52 6.37 6.54
C PRO A 100 5.53 6.54 8.06
N SER A 101 6.61 7.08 8.64
CA SER A 101 6.69 7.26 10.11
C SER A 101 5.49 8.02 10.67
N ILE A 102 4.95 8.98 9.91
CA ILE A 102 3.75 9.75 10.26
C ILE A 102 2.51 8.89 10.47
N VAL A 103 2.42 7.72 9.81
CA VAL A 103 1.32 6.75 9.99
C VAL A 103 1.52 6.01 11.30
N THR A 104 2.75 5.51 11.54
CA THR A 104 3.11 4.81 12.78
C THR A 104 2.98 5.70 14.00
N GLU A 105 3.45 6.95 13.93
CA GLU A 105 3.33 7.94 15.01
C GLU A 105 1.88 8.34 15.30
N ALA A 106 1.00 8.22 14.31
CA ALA A 106 -0.43 8.48 14.48
C ALA A 106 -1.22 7.26 14.98
N ASP A 107 -0.56 6.12 15.20
CA ASP A 107 -1.14 4.86 15.66
C ASP A 107 -2.33 4.39 14.79
N LEU A 108 -2.21 4.59 13.47
CA LEU A 108 -3.24 4.11 12.54
C LEU A 108 -3.11 2.60 12.34
N ARG A 109 -4.27 1.92 12.19
CA ARG A 109 -4.30 0.52 11.80
C ARG A 109 -3.72 0.36 10.39
N VAL A 110 -2.83 -0.60 10.21
CA VAL A 110 -2.17 -0.84 8.92
C VAL A 110 -2.59 -2.20 8.36
N ALA A 111 -3.17 -2.17 7.16
CA ALA A 111 -3.26 -3.36 6.32
C ALA A 111 -2.20 -3.26 5.22
N ALA A 112 -1.49 -4.35 4.94
CA ALA A 112 -0.59 -4.42 3.81
C ALA A 112 -1.06 -5.42 2.77
N ILE A 113 -0.95 -4.98 1.52
CA ILE A 113 -1.24 -5.79 0.35
C ILE A 113 0.09 -6.12 -0.31
N VAL A 114 0.47 -7.40 -0.27
CA VAL A 114 1.66 -7.88 -0.96
C VAL A 114 1.27 -8.33 -2.35
N HIS A 115 1.66 -7.49 -3.30
CA HIS A 115 1.53 -7.78 -4.70
C HIS A 115 2.73 -8.62 -5.18
N ASP A 116 2.39 -9.78 -5.75
CA ASP A 116 3.23 -10.63 -6.61
C ASP A 116 4.46 -11.34 -6.02
N VAL A 117 5.22 -10.82 -5.03
CA VAL A 117 6.49 -11.49 -4.62
C VAL A 117 6.74 -11.49 -3.12
N ILE A 118 6.98 -12.69 -2.57
CA ILE A 118 7.75 -12.91 -1.33
C ILE A 118 9.17 -13.33 -1.76
N PRO A 119 10.20 -12.46 -1.62
CA PRO A 119 11.55 -12.75 -2.12
C PRO A 119 12.14 -14.09 -1.63
N GLN A 120 11.73 -14.55 -0.44
CA GLN A 120 12.14 -15.80 0.18
C GLN A 120 11.68 -17.06 -0.57
N ARG A 121 10.64 -16.96 -1.42
CA ARG A 121 10.13 -18.12 -2.18
C ARG A 121 11.00 -18.46 -3.40
N PHE A 122 11.66 -17.47 -3.99
CA PHE A 122 12.59 -17.63 -5.12
C PHE A 122 13.88 -16.83 -4.87
N PRO A 123 14.63 -17.19 -3.82
CA PRO A 123 15.79 -16.43 -3.38
C PRO A 123 16.89 -16.35 -4.45
N GLU A 124 17.00 -17.35 -5.33
CA GLU A 124 17.90 -17.37 -6.47
C GLU A 124 17.55 -16.33 -7.54
N ARG A 125 16.30 -15.84 -7.57
CA ARG A 125 15.85 -14.79 -8.49
C ARG A 125 15.88 -13.40 -7.86
N TYR A 126 15.52 -13.32 -6.57
CA TYR A 126 15.28 -12.02 -5.91
C TYR A 126 16.32 -11.65 -4.85
N LEU A 127 17.07 -12.61 -4.30
CA LEU A 127 18.11 -12.40 -3.29
C LEU A 127 19.51 -12.66 -3.86
N THR A 128 19.76 -12.16 -5.07
CA THR A 128 20.98 -12.41 -5.84
C THR A 128 22.19 -11.61 -5.36
N ASN A 129 21.99 -10.60 -4.51
CA ASN A 129 23.06 -9.77 -3.95
C ASN A 129 22.78 -9.38 -2.49
N ASP A 130 23.81 -8.91 -1.78
CA ASP A 130 23.74 -8.59 -0.36
C ASP A 130 22.76 -7.46 -0.03
N HIS A 131 22.64 -6.48 -0.92
CA HIS A 131 21.71 -5.37 -0.75
C HIS A 131 20.26 -5.88 -0.73
N ALA A 132 19.88 -6.74 -1.68
CA ALA A 132 18.56 -7.36 -1.72
C ALA A 132 18.28 -8.23 -0.49
N ARG A 133 19.29 -8.95 0.02
CA ARG A 133 19.20 -9.75 1.25
C ARG A 133 18.97 -8.90 2.49
N VAL A 134 19.74 -7.82 2.66
CA VAL A 134 19.60 -6.88 3.78
C VAL A 134 18.23 -6.21 3.75
N GLN A 135 17.81 -5.69 2.59
CA GLN A 135 16.50 -5.06 2.45
C GLN A 135 15.34 -6.02 2.75
N THR A 136 15.43 -7.26 2.26
CA THR A 136 14.43 -8.29 2.55
C THR A 136 14.36 -8.59 4.05
N ARG A 137 15.52 -8.70 4.74
CA ARG A 137 15.58 -8.94 6.18
C ARG A 137 14.93 -7.80 6.99
N LEU A 138 15.19 -6.54 6.62
CA LEU A 138 14.58 -5.38 7.27
C LEU A 138 13.05 -5.39 7.09
N ARG A 139 12.56 -5.68 5.88
CA ARG A 139 11.13 -5.76 5.59
C ARG A 139 10.40 -6.89 6.31
N THR A 140 11.04 -8.05 6.48
CA THR A 140 10.46 -9.14 7.27
C THR A 140 10.19 -8.69 8.71
N LEU A 141 11.02 -7.81 9.28
CA LEU A 141 10.75 -7.21 10.59
C LEU A 141 9.56 -6.25 10.53
N THR A 142 9.47 -5.40 9.49
CA THR A 142 8.32 -4.51 9.26
C THR A 142 7.01 -5.29 9.06
N CYS A 143 7.05 -6.49 8.48
CA CYS A 143 5.85 -7.33 8.34
C CYS A 143 5.20 -7.68 9.69
N ARG A 144 5.96 -7.66 10.78
CA ARG A 144 5.45 -7.95 12.14
C ARG A 144 4.68 -6.78 12.75
N SER A 145 4.79 -5.57 12.19
CA SER A 145 4.08 -4.38 12.65
C SER A 145 2.83 -4.08 11.83
N ILE A 146 2.26 -5.09 11.16
CA ILE A 146 1.10 -4.95 10.26
C ILE A 146 -0.07 -5.69 10.88
N ASP A 147 -1.21 -5.02 11.04
CA ASP A 147 -2.40 -5.59 11.66
C ASP A 147 -3.07 -6.63 10.77
N ARG A 148 -3.04 -6.41 9.45
CA ARG A 148 -3.63 -7.31 8.46
C ARG A 148 -2.77 -7.48 7.22
N PHE A 149 -2.52 -8.73 6.85
CA PHE A 149 -1.73 -9.08 5.68
C PHE A 149 -2.62 -9.74 4.62
N CYS A 150 -2.65 -9.16 3.42
CA CYS A 150 -3.39 -9.68 2.27
C CYS A 150 -2.43 -10.00 1.12
N ALA A 151 -2.43 -11.25 0.66
CA ALA A 151 -1.72 -11.70 -0.53
C ALA A 151 -2.70 -11.83 -1.69
N ASN A 152 -2.41 -11.19 -2.83
CA ASN A 152 -3.29 -11.24 -4.01
C ASN A 152 -2.86 -12.28 -5.06
N SER A 153 -1.90 -13.16 -4.72
CA SER A 153 -1.41 -14.23 -5.58
C SER A 153 -1.19 -15.50 -4.77
N THR A 154 -1.47 -16.67 -5.36
CA THR A 154 -1.09 -17.97 -4.79
C THR A 154 0.44 -18.10 -4.67
N PHE A 155 1.18 -17.31 -5.45
CA PHE A 155 2.62 -17.12 -5.32
C PHE A 155 3.03 -16.47 -3.99
N THR A 156 2.20 -15.61 -3.41
CA THR A 156 2.44 -14.89 -2.14
C THR A 156 1.75 -15.53 -0.94
N ALA A 157 0.79 -16.44 -1.12
CA ALA A 157 -0.03 -17.02 -0.02
C ALA A 157 0.42 -18.40 0.49
N ASP A 158 1.28 -19.09 -0.26
CA ASP A 158 1.71 -20.46 0.05
C ASP A 158 3.04 -20.45 0.81
N THR A 159 2.97 -20.77 2.11
CA THR A 159 4.08 -20.77 3.07
C THR A 159 4.54 -22.19 3.42
N SER A 160 4.25 -23.18 2.57
CA SER A 160 4.63 -24.59 2.77
C SER A 160 6.11 -24.77 3.10
#